data_AF-A0A853BM29-F1
#
_entry.id   AF-A0A853BM29-F1
#
_cell.length_a   1.000
_cell.length_b   1.000
_cell.length_c   1.000
_cell.angle_alpha   90.00
_cell.angle_beta   90.00
_cell.angle_gamma   90.00
#
_symmetry.space_group_name_H-M   'P 1'
#
loop_
_entity.id
_entity.type
_entity.pdbx_description
1 polymer ?
#
loop_
_entity_poly.entity_id
_entity_poly.type
_entity_poly.pdbx_seq_one_letter_code
_entity_poly.pdbx_strand_id
1 'polypeptide(L)' 'MDPKEADLDDLVREELGGEPSQEAKDYARELYEKYRLPSTPAPPKEDS' A
#
# COMPACT_ATOMS: atom_id res chain seq x y z
N MET A 1 11.82 17.78 -6.97
CA MET A 1 10.39 17.89 -6.70
C MET A 1 9.86 18.95 -7.63
N ASP A 2 9.26 18.51 -8.72
CA ASP A 2 8.58 19.40 -9.65
C ASP A 2 7.37 20.01 -8.93
N PRO A 3 7.12 21.33 -9.08
CA PRO A 3 6.03 21.99 -8.35
C PRO A 3 4.65 21.41 -8.67
N LYS A 4 4.47 20.82 -9.88
CA LYS A 4 3.25 20.12 -10.29
C LYS A 4 3.04 18.77 -9.60
N GLU A 5 4.12 18.10 -9.18
CA GLU A 5 4.01 16.79 -8.51
C GLU A 5 3.54 16.97 -7.07
N ALA A 6 3.98 18.05 -6.41
CA ALA A 6 3.52 18.42 -5.07
C ALA A 6 1.99 18.67 -5.04
N ASP A 7 1.45 19.38 -6.05
CA ASP A 7 0.01 19.66 -6.15
C ASP A 7 -0.84 18.39 -6.31
N LEU A 8 -0.31 17.39 -7.03
CA LEU A 8 -1.01 16.13 -7.24
C LEU A 8 -0.99 15.25 -5.99
N ASP A 9 0.15 15.18 -5.30
CA ASP A 9 0.26 14.43 -4.05
C ASP A 9 -0.63 15.02 -2.95
N ASP A 10 -0.74 16.34 -2.90
CA ASP A 10 -1.62 17.05 -1.95
C ASP A 10 -3.10 16.80 -2.27
N LEU A 11 -3.49 16.88 -3.54
CA LEU A 11 -4.85 16.55 -3.98
C LEU A 11 -5.21 15.08 -3.66
N VAL A 12 -4.27 14.16 -3.88
CA VAL A 12 -4.46 12.74 -3.58
C VAL A 12 -4.61 12.49 -2.08
N ARG A 13 -3.86 13.20 -1.22
CA ARG A 13 -4.02 13.12 0.23
C ARG A 13 -5.34 13.71 0.72
N GLU A 14 -5.81 14.78 0.07
CA GLU A 14 -7.10 15.40 0.40
C GLU A 14 -8.26 14.45 0.06
N GLU A 15 -8.19 13.77 -1.09
CA GLU A 15 -9.24 12.87 -1.58
C GLU A 15 -9.21 11.47 -0.95
N LEU A 16 -8.01 10.86 -0.83
CA LEU A 16 -7.85 9.49 -0.33
C LEU A 16 -7.58 9.41 1.18
N GLY A 17 -7.37 10.57 1.81
CA GLY A 17 -6.91 10.68 3.18
C GLY A 17 -5.39 10.57 3.30
N GLY A 18 -4.88 10.96 4.48
CA GLY A 18 -3.47 10.87 4.80
C GLY A 18 -2.97 9.44 4.99
N GLU A 19 -1.74 9.32 5.50
CA GLU A 19 -1.17 8.03 5.84
C GLU A 19 -2.06 7.29 6.86
N PRO A 20 -2.33 5.98 6.69
CA PRO A 20 -3.15 5.23 7.63
C PRO A 20 -2.55 5.27 9.04
N SER A 21 -3.41 5.28 10.06
CA SER A 21 -2.98 5.25 11.45
C SER A 21 -2.13 4.02 11.74
N GLN A 22 -1.27 4.10 12.77
CA GLN A 22 -0.46 2.96 13.21
C GLN A 22 -1.34 1.76 13.57
N GLU A 23 -2.47 2.00 14.22
CA GLU A 23 -3.48 0.98 14.54
C GLU A 23 -4.05 0.30 13.29
N ALA A 24 -4.36 1.06 12.23
CA ALA A 24 -4.83 0.49 10.97
C ALA A 24 -3.76 -0.38 10.29
N LYS A 25 -2.49 0.03 10.38
CA LYS A 25 -1.35 -0.77 9.86
C LYS A 25 -1.18 -2.08 10.63
N ASP A 26 -1.30 -2.02 11.95
CA ASP A 26 -1.17 -3.21 12.80
C ASP A 26 -2.35 -4.17 12.59
N TYR A 27 -3.58 -3.66 12.46
CA TYR A 27 -4.74 -4.47 12.10
C TYR A 27 -4.60 -5.13 10.71
N ALA A 28 -4.11 -4.39 9.71
CA ALA A 28 -3.84 -4.95 8.39
C ALA A 28 -2.81 -6.09 8.44
N ARG A 29 -1.77 -5.96 9.29
CA ARG A 29 -0.78 -7.01 9.53
C ARG A 29 -1.42 -8.25 10.15
N GLU A 30 -2.23 -8.09 11.19
CA GLU A 30 -2.95 -9.21 11.83
C GLU A 30 -3.84 -9.96 10.84
N LEU A 31 -4.58 -9.24 10.00
CA LEU A 31 -5.41 -9.85 8.96
C LEU A 31 -4.57 -10.61 7.93
N TYR A 32 -3.46 -10.04 7.49
CA TYR A 32 -2.55 -10.71 6.56
C TYR A 32 -2.01 -12.00 7.18
N GLU A 33 -1.57 -11.99 8.42
CA GLU A 33 -1.07 -13.19 9.09
C GLU A 33 -2.15 -14.26 9.25
N LYS A 34 -3.38 -13.84 9.60
CA LYS A 34 -4.52 -14.73 9.83
C LYS A 34 -5.01 -15.41 8.55
N TYR A 35 -5.04 -14.68 7.44
CA TYR A 35 -5.64 -15.15 6.18
C TYR A 35 -4.61 -15.34 5.07
N ARG A 36 -3.32 -15.23 5.38
CA ARG A 36 -2.21 -15.56 4.49
C ARG A 36 -2.47 -16.94 3.90
N LEU A 37 -2.63 -16.97 2.59
CA LEU A 37 -2.68 -18.23 1.86
C LEU A 37 -1.32 -18.93 2.01
N PRO A 38 -1.28 -20.26 2.14
CA PRO A 38 -0.03 -20.99 2.04
C PRO A 38 0.62 -20.60 0.71
N SER A 39 1.92 -20.26 0.75
CA SER A 39 2.64 -19.72 -0.41
C SER A 39 2.39 -20.59 -1.63
N THR A 40 1.60 -20.08 -2.57
CA THR A 40 1.57 -20.62 -3.92
C THR A 40 2.96 -20.38 -4.51
N PRO A 41 3.57 -21.37 -5.20
CA PRO A 41 4.84 -21.14 -5.86
C PRO A 41 4.68 -19.95 -6.80
N ALA A 42 5.53 -18.94 -6.63
CA ALA A 42 5.47 -17.72 -7.43
C ALA A 42 5.54 -18.08 -8.93
N PRO A 43 4.70 -17.47 -9.79
CA PRO A 43 4.92 -17.59 -11.23
C PRO A 43 6.33 -17.06 -11.54
N PRO A 44 7.05 -17.70 -12.49
CA PRO A 44 8.39 -17.27 -12.84
C PRO A 44 8.34 -15.79 -13.23
N LYS A 45 9.21 -14.97 -12.64
CA LYS A 45 9.35 -13.57 -13.01
C LYS A 45 9.68 -13.53 -14.51
N GLU A 46 8.75 -13.04 -15.32
CA GLU A 46 9.04 -12.64 -16.68
C GLU A 46 9.82 -11.32 -16.60
N ASP A 47 11.14 -11.43 -16.70
CA ASP A 47 12.04 -10.33 -17.05
C ASP A 47 11.66 -9.86 -18.46
N SER A 48 11.32 -8.58 -18.64
CA SER A 48 11.22 -7.90 -19.93
C SER A 48 11.56 -6.42 -19.78
#